data_AF-A0A8J5QH88-F1
#
_entry.id   AF-A0A8J5QH88-F1
#
_cell.length_a   1.000
_cell.length_b   1.000
_cell.length_c   1.000
_cell.angle_alpha   90.00
_cell.angle_beta   90.00
_cell.angle_gamma   90.00
#
_symmetry.space_group_name_H-M   'P 1'
#
loop_
_entity.id
_entity.type
_entity.pdbx_description
1 polymer ?
#
loop_
_entity_poly.entity_id
_entity_poly.type
_entity_poly.pdbx_seq_one_letter_code
_entity_poly.pdbx_strand_id
1 'polypeptide(L)'
;MSEKVLDISTLPKSVDRYPNPLANLTRGVGYPAWTPIDTKGETWRIFRFGFMTTATTYALAYFWRRVAFSLQQPAILVSMFTIVKGVRSSLANIREKNDIWNTFWAFGAANTAVMTVGFKNIPVKHRIMSAVGFTCLTSVIEATWYAQSTSSIGKNFTFKVANAEGDEKQEFWDVWMRRPLSATIEDLGVGRGILKP
;
A
#
# COMPACT_ATOMS: atom_id res chain seq x y z
N MET A 1 -19.38 40.82 -37.12
CA MET A 1 -18.75 40.37 -35.86
C MET A 1 -18.23 38.96 -36.15
N SER A 2 -16.93 38.81 -36.37
CA SER A 2 -16.35 37.53 -36.83
C SER A 2 -16.33 36.55 -35.66
N GLU A 3 -17.13 35.48 -35.76
CA GLU A 3 -17.04 34.33 -34.86
C GLU A 3 -15.65 33.71 -35.02
N LYS A 4 -14.79 33.90 -34.02
CA LYS A 4 -13.59 33.09 -33.87
C LYS A 4 -14.05 31.68 -33.56
N VAL A 5 -14.13 30.84 -34.59
CA VAL A 5 -14.22 29.39 -34.46
C VAL A 5 -13.01 28.96 -33.64
N LEU A 6 -13.25 28.62 -32.37
CA LEU A 6 -12.25 28.04 -31.48
C LEU A 6 -11.74 26.76 -32.13
N ASP A 7 -10.45 26.72 -32.44
CA ASP A 7 -9.78 25.57 -33.03
C ASP A 7 -9.82 24.39 -32.03
N ILE A 8 -10.76 23.48 -32.26
CA ILE A 8 -11.07 22.30 -31.41
C ILE A 8 -9.85 21.35 -31.32
N SER A 9 -8.84 21.52 -32.18
CA SER A 9 -7.61 20.73 -32.16
C SER A 9 -6.76 20.92 -30.91
N THR A 10 -6.95 22.02 -30.17
CA THR A 10 -6.19 22.36 -28.95
C THR A 10 -6.85 21.89 -27.66
N LEU A 11 -8.07 21.36 -27.73
CA LEU A 11 -8.80 20.88 -26.55
C LEU A 11 -8.41 19.42 -26.25
N PRO A 12 -8.19 19.07 -24.98
CA PRO A 12 -7.85 17.70 -24.60
C PRO A 12 -8.98 16.75 -24.97
N LYS A 13 -8.65 15.71 -25.71
CA LYS A 13 -9.57 14.66 -26.17
C LYS A 13 -9.55 13.51 -25.17
N SER A 14 -10.60 12.69 -25.13
CA SER A 14 -10.68 11.49 -24.27
C SER A 14 -9.59 10.43 -24.56
N VAL A 15 -8.88 10.58 -25.68
CA VAL A 15 -7.69 9.81 -26.05
C VAL A 15 -6.40 10.35 -25.42
N ASP A 16 -6.41 11.57 -24.90
CA ASP A 16 -5.27 12.16 -24.17
C ASP A 16 -5.27 11.61 -22.75
N ARG A 17 -4.47 10.57 -22.52
CA ARG A 17 -4.21 10.02 -21.18
C ARG A 17 -2.71 10.19 -20.85
N TYR A 18 -2.39 10.49 -19.59
CA TYR A 18 -1.00 10.64 -19.12
C TYR A 18 -0.55 9.39 -18.37
N PRO A 19 0.73 8.94 -18.52
CA PRO A 19 1.25 7.79 -17.78
C PRO A 19 1.15 8.02 -16.27
N ASN A 20 0.69 7.01 -15.53
CA ASN A 20 0.32 7.15 -14.12
C ASN A 20 1.17 6.33 -13.15
N PRO A 21 2.26 6.90 -12.61
CA PRO A 21 3.06 6.25 -11.58
C PRO A 21 2.45 6.33 -10.17
N LEU A 22 1.36 7.09 -9.94
CA LEU A 22 0.81 7.41 -8.61
C LEU A 22 -0.64 6.96 -8.38
N ALA A 23 -1.24 6.22 -9.31
CA ALA A 23 -2.65 5.78 -9.29
C ALA A 23 -3.06 5.14 -7.96
N ASN A 24 -2.12 4.43 -7.33
CA ASN A 24 -2.42 3.58 -6.19
C ASN A 24 -2.28 4.28 -4.86
N LEU A 25 -1.79 5.53 -4.83
CA LEU A 25 -1.88 6.36 -3.63
C LEU A 25 -3.33 6.69 -3.29
N THR A 26 -4.20 6.82 -4.30
CA THR A 26 -5.60 7.25 -4.12
C THR A 26 -6.61 6.12 -4.31
N ARG A 27 -6.39 5.22 -5.28
CA ARG A 27 -7.38 4.18 -5.65
C ARG A 27 -6.99 2.73 -5.29
N GLY A 28 -5.74 2.48 -4.90
CA GLY A 28 -5.28 1.13 -4.53
C GLY A 28 -5.35 0.05 -5.63
N VAL A 29 -5.40 0.45 -6.91
CA VAL A 29 -5.59 -0.45 -8.09
C VAL A 29 -4.44 -1.46 -8.29
N GLY A 30 -3.26 -1.16 -7.75
CA GLY A 30 -2.06 -2.00 -7.84
C GLY A 30 -2.03 -3.15 -6.84
N TYR A 31 -2.89 -3.14 -5.82
CA TYR A 31 -2.94 -4.25 -4.87
C TYR A 31 -3.52 -5.50 -5.55
N PRO A 32 -3.00 -6.70 -5.24
CA PRO A 32 -3.57 -7.94 -5.75
C PRO A 32 -4.98 -8.12 -5.17
N ALA A 33 -5.86 -8.74 -5.97
CA ALA A 33 -7.17 -9.16 -5.49
C ALA A 33 -7.02 -10.02 -4.22
N TRP A 34 -7.90 -9.81 -3.26
CA TRP A 34 -7.82 -10.54 -2.00
C TRP A 34 -8.09 -12.02 -2.23
N THR A 35 -7.31 -12.85 -1.53
CA THR A 35 -7.52 -14.29 -1.42
C THR A 35 -7.33 -14.69 0.05
N PRO A 36 -8.01 -15.74 0.54
CA PRO A 36 -7.87 -16.16 1.93
C PRO A 36 -6.43 -16.51 2.27
N ILE A 37 -5.91 -15.91 3.34
CA ILE A 37 -4.51 -16.07 3.77
C ILE A 37 -4.43 -17.00 4.98
N ASP A 38 -3.57 -18.02 4.93
CA ASP A 38 -3.21 -18.82 6.11
C ASP A 38 -2.32 -18.01 7.07
N THR A 39 -2.96 -17.28 7.98
CA THR A 39 -2.28 -16.41 8.96
C THR A 39 -1.30 -17.18 9.82
N LYS A 40 -1.67 -18.37 10.30
CA LYS A 40 -0.86 -19.18 11.21
C LYS A 40 0.36 -19.73 10.48
N GLY A 41 0.15 -20.35 9.31
CA GLY A 41 1.23 -20.95 8.53
C GLY A 41 2.25 -19.91 8.07
N GLU A 42 1.80 -18.77 7.54
CA GLU A 42 2.70 -17.71 7.09
C GLU A 42 3.46 -17.06 8.24
N THR A 43 2.79 -16.76 9.35
CA THR A 43 3.43 -16.17 10.54
C THR A 43 4.50 -17.12 11.09
N TRP A 44 4.21 -18.41 11.14
CA TRP A 44 5.14 -19.43 11.62
C TRP A 44 6.35 -19.62 10.69
N ARG A 45 6.16 -19.49 9.38
CA ARG A 45 7.27 -19.48 8.40
C ARG A 45 8.19 -18.29 8.63
N ILE A 46 7.64 -17.08 8.82
CA ILE A 46 8.44 -15.88 9.12
C ILE A 46 9.20 -16.04 10.44
N PHE A 47 8.54 -16.54 11.48
CA PHE A 47 9.19 -16.79 12.77
C PHE A 47 10.35 -17.78 12.63
N ARG A 48 10.12 -18.94 12.00
CA ARG A 48 11.16 -19.96 11.79
C ARG A 48 12.32 -19.42 10.95
N PHE A 49 12.02 -18.73 9.87
CA PHE A 49 13.04 -18.14 9.00
C PHE A 49 13.88 -17.12 9.78
N GLY A 50 13.25 -16.21 10.52
CA GLY A 50 13.95 -15.23 11.35
C GLY A 50 14.80 -15.88 12.44
N PHE A 51 14.24 -16.88 13.13
CA PHE A 51 14.95 -17.63 14.17
C PHE A 51 16.17 -18.37 13.62
N MET A 52 16.00 -19.12 12.52
CA MET A 52 17.10 -19.87 11.91
C MET A 52 18.17 -18.95 11.31
N THR A 53 17.77 -17.84 10.69
CA THR A 53 18.71 -16.85 10.15
C THR A 53 19.53 -16.23 11.27
N THR A 54 18.88 -15.76 12.34
CA THR A 54 19.57 -15.19 13.51
C THR A 54 20.51 -16.21 14.15
N ALA A 55 20.04 -17.43 14.43
CA ALA A 55 20.88 -18.50 14.97
C ALA A 55 22.10 -18.80 14.09
N THR A 56 21.91 -18.88 12.77
CA THR A 56 23.00 -19.13 11.81
C THR A 56 24.00 -17.98 11.78
N THR A 57 23.53 -16.73 11.73
CA THR A 57 24.40 -15.54 11.77
C THR A 57 25.21 -15.49 13.05
N TYR A 58 24.61 -15.81 14.19
CA TYR A 58 25.32 -15.87 15.47
C TYR A 58 26.33 -17.00 15.53
N ALA A 59 25.99 -18.19 15.02
CA ALA A 59 26.94 -19.30 14.93
C ALA A 59 28.16 -18.89 14.09
N LEU A 60 27.96 -18.30 12.91
CA LEU A 60 29.04 -17.81 12.05
C LEU A 60 29.87 -16.71 12.72
N ALA A 61 29.23 -15.73 13.36
CA ALA A 61 29.91 -14.65 14.07
C ALA A 61 30.75 -15.17 15.25
N TYR A 62 30.27 -16.20 15.94
CA TYR A 62 31.02 -16.86 17.01
C TYR A 62 32.23 -17.61 16.47
N PHE A 63 32.09 -18.38 15.39
CA PHE A 63 33.20 -19.09 14.77
C PHE A 63 34.28 -18.14 14.23
N TRP A 64 33.89 -17.03 13.61
CA TRP A 64 34.85 -16.10 13.00
C TRP A 64 35.48 -15.13 13.99
N ARG A 65 34.66 -14.49 14.84
CA ARG A 65 35.08 -13.35 15.67
C ARG A 65 34.86 -13.54 17.18
N ARG A 66 34.37 -14.71 17.62
CA ARG A 66 34.11 -15.02 19.04
C ARG A 66 33.25 -13.94 19.74
N VAL A 67 32.29 -13.36 19.01
CA VAL A 67 31.47 -12.25 19.50
C VAL A 67 30.54 -12.73 20.62
N ALA A 68 30.39 -11.94 21.68
CA ALA A 68 29.44 -12.20 22.76
C ALA A 68 27.99 -12.10 22.26
N PHE A 69 27.15 -13.06 22.65
CA PHE A 69 25.76 -13.14 22.20
C PHE A 69 24.86 -12.14 22.93
N SER A 70 24.19 -11.26 22.18
CA SER A 70 23.07 -10.47 22.69
C SER A 70 21.78 -10.98 22.07
N LEU A 71 20.94 -11.66 22.86
CA LEU A 71 19.68 -12.23 22.38
C LEU A 71 18.58 -11.18 22.19
N GLN A 72 18.74 -9.99 22.77
CA GLN A 72 17.69 -8.96 22.83
C GLN A 72 17.37 -8.38 21.44
N GLN A 73 18.37 -7.90 20.71
CA GLN A 73 18.20 -7.30 19.37
C GLN A 73 17.59 -8.27 18.33
N PRO A 74 18.08 -9.51 18.18
CA PRO A 74 17.49 -10.46 17.22
C PRO A 74 16.08 -10.88 17.62
N ALA A 75 15.80 -11.06 18.92
CA ALA A 75 14.45 -11.38 19.39
C ALA A 75 13.48 -10.24 19.08
N ILE A 76 13.90 -8.97 19.24
CA ILE A 76 13.12 -7.80 18.84
C ILE A 76 12.82 -7.80 17.34
N LEU A 77 13.81 -8.05 16.49
CA LEU A 77 13.61 -8.07 15.03
C LEU A 77 12.68 -9.21 14.61
N VAL A 78 12.91 -10.43 15.08
CA VAL A 78 12.08 -11.59 14.74
C VAL A 78 10.65 -11.38 15.23
N SER A 79 10.46 -10.89 16.45
CA SER A 79 9.12 -10.59 16.98
C SER A 79 8.42 -9.49 16.17
N MET A 80 9.13 -8.42 15.79
CA MET A 80 8.59 -7.36 14.94
C MET A 80 8.02 -7.91 13.63
N PHE A 81 8.81 -8.65 12.85
CA PHE A 81 8.36 -9.20 11.57
C PHE A 81 7.25 -10.23 11.73
N THR A 82 7.29 -11.01 12.81
CA THR A 82 6.24 -11.99 13.13
C THR A 82 4.92 -11.29 13.42
N ILE A 83 4.94 -10.22 14.23
CA ILE A 83 3.74 -9.42 14.54
C ILE A 83 3.23 -8.71 13.29
N VAL A 84 4.11 -8.08 12.51
CA VAL A 84 3.72 -7.42 11.25
C VAL A 84 2.98 -8.41 10.35
N LYS A 85 3.54 -9.60 10.11
CA LYS A 85 2.91 -10.58 9.22
C LYS A 85 1.58 -11.08 9.79
N GLY A 86 1.54 -11.42 11.07
CA GLY A 86 0.32 -11.91 11.72
C GLY A 86 -0.82 -10.89 11.70
N VAL A 87 -0.53 -9.64 12.07
CA VAL A 87 -1.53 -8.56 12.07
C VAL A 87 -1.96 -8.21 10.66
N ARG A 88 -1.03 -8.08 9.71
CA ARG A 88 -1.35 -7.76 8.31
C ARG A 88 -2.25 -8.82 7.69
N SER A 89 -1.89 -10.10 7.82
CA SER A 89 -2.67 -11.19 7.25
C SER A 89 -4.04 -11.33 7.94
N SER A 90 -4.11 -11.07 9.26
CA SER A 90 -5.39 -11.08 9.99
C SER A 90 -6.31 -9.95 9.53
N LEU A 91 -5.79 -8.73 9.38
CA LEU A 91 -6.55 -7.59 8.89
C LEU A 91 -7.03 -7.77 7.45
N ALA A 92 -6.17 -8.33 6.59
CA ALA A 92 -6.54 -8.65 5.22
C ALA A 92 -7.71 -9.64 5.17
N ASN A 93 -7.71 -10.67 6.03
CA ASN A 93 -8.80 -11.64 6.12
C ASN A 93 -10.08 -11.04 6.72
N ILE A 94 -9.98 -10.22 7.78
CA ILE A 94 -11.15 -9.60 8.43
C ILE A 94 -11.85 -8.60 7.47
N ARG A 95 -11.06 -7.87 6.68
CA ARG A 95 -11.56 -6.83 5.78
C ARG A 95 -11.80 -7.31 4.37
N GLU A 96 -11.42 -8.56 4.07
CA GLU A 96 -11.46 -9.20 2.75
C GLU A 96 -10.86 -8.29 1.66
N LYS A 97 -9.85 -7.50 2.02
CA LYS A 97 -9.30 -6.44 1.19
C LYS A 97 -7.81 -6.29 1.42
N ASN A 98 -7.07 -6.18 0.33
CA ASN A 98 -5.65 -5.84 0.34
C ASN A 98 -5.49 -4.33 0.11
N ASP A 99 -5.01 -3.62 1.13
CA ASP A 99 -4.71 -2.20 1.02
C ASP A 99 -3.56 -1.78 1.95
N ILE A 100 -3.16 -0.51 1.81
CA ILE A 100 -2.13 0.14 2.63
C ILE A 100 -2.47 0.10 4.13
N TRP A 101 -3.76 0.11 4.48
CA TRP A 101 -4.21 0.16 5.87
C TRP A 101 -3.84 -1.10 6.63
N ASN A 102 -3.83 -2.26 5.96
CA ASN A 102 -3.36 -3.51 6.58
C ASN A 102 -1.90 -3.39 7.04
N THR A 103 -1.06 -2.75 6.23
CA THR A 103 0.36 -2.50 6.56
C THR A 103 0.53 -1.44 7.62
N PHE A 104 -0.22 -0.34 7.52
CA PHE A 104 -0.22 0.72 8.53
C PHE A 104 -0.52 0.17 9.93
N TRP A 105 -1.60 -0.57 10.08
CA TRP A 105 -1.97 -1.14 11.37
C TRP A 105 -1.02 -2.26 11.83
N ALA A 106 -0.48 -3.04 10.90
CA ALA A 106 0.49 -4.08 11.22
C ALA A 106 1.81 -3.53 11.77
N PHE A 107 2.38 -2.52 11.11
CA PHE A 107 3.58 -1.84 11.61
C PHE A 107 3.28 -1.02 12.85
N GLY A 108 2.10 -0.40 12.95
CA GLY A 108 1.65 0.27 14.16
C GLY A 108 1.68 -0.67 15.37
N ALA A 109 1.01 -1.82 15.27
CA ALA A 109 0.97 -2.82 16.34
C ALA A 109 2.37 -3.37 16.69
N ALA A 110 3.17 -3.70 15.67
CA ALA A 110 4.52 -4.22 15.88
C ALA A 110 5.45 -3.20 16.54
N ASN A 111 5.44 -1.95 16.09
CA ASN A 111 6.24 -0.87 16.68
C ASN A 111 5.80 -0.58 18.12
N THR A 112 4.51 -0.55 18.41
CA THR A 112 4.02 -0.34 19.77
C THR A 112 4.48 -1.47 20.70
N ALA A 113 4.42 -2.74 20.26
CA ALA A 113 4.89 -3.86 21.04
C ALA A 113 6.41 -3.81 21.28
N VAL A 114 7.19 -3.59 20.23
CA VAL A 114 8.66 -3.56 20.28
C VAL A 114 9.18 -2.38 21.08
N MET A 115 8.65 -1.17 20.89
CA MET A 115 9.11 0.03 21.59
C MET A 115 8.73 0.00 23.07
N THR A 116 7.63 -0.66 23.42
CA THR A 116 7.21 -0.84 24.82
C THR A 116 8.04 -1.90 25.54
N VAL A 117 8.29 -3.04 24.89
CA VAL A 117 8.94 -4.19 25.55
C VAL A 117 10.47 -4.15 25.40
N GLY A 118 10.97 -3.85 24.19
CA GLY A 118 12.38 -3.92 23.83
C GLY A 118 13.20 -2.68 24.20
N PHE A 119 12.57 -1.50 24.26
CA PHE A 119 13.23 -0.20 24.43
C PHE A 119 12.69 0.60 25.62
N LYS A 120 12.58 -0.05 26.78
CA LYS A 120 12.02 0.54 28.01
C LYS A 120 12.71 1.82 28.48
N ASN A 121 14.01 1.97 28.20
CA ASN A 121 14.83 3.09 28.65
C ASN A 121 14.70 4.36 27.77
N ILE A 122 13.98 4.28 26.65
CA ILE A 122 13.78 5.43 25.76
C ILE A 122 12.62 6.30 26.29
N PRO A 123 12.75 7.65 26.31
CA PRO A 123 11.64 8.52 26.67
C PRO A 123 10.40 8.27 25.82
N VAL A 124 9.21 8.36 26.44
CA VAL A 124 7.92 8.06 25.79
C VAL A 124 7.72 8.87 24.49
N LYS A 125 8.10 10.16 24.49
CA LYS A 125 8.02 11.02 23.31
C LYS A 125 8.75 10.43 22.10
N HIS A 126 10.00 9.99 22.29
CA HIS A 126 10.78 9.39 21.21
C HIS A 126 10.21 8.05 20.77
N ARG A 127 9.69 7.24 21.70
CA ARG A 127 9.02 5.97 21.36
C ARG A 127 7.82 6.19 20.46
N ILE A 128 6.95 7.14 20.80
CA ILE A 128 5.77 7.47 20.00
C ILE A 128 6.18 8.06 18.65
N MET A 129 7.09 9.03 18.63
CA MET A 129 7.54 9.64 17.37
C MET A 129 8.18 8.63 16.42
N SER A 130 9.06 7.77 16.93
CA SER A 130 9.70 6.73 16.12
C SER A 130 8.69 5.67 15.66
N ALA A 131 7.75 5.25 16.53
CA ALA A 131 6.73 4.29 16.15
C ALA A 131 5.79 4.84 15.07
N VAL A 132 5.28 6.06 15.24
CA VAL A 132 4.41 6.72 14.25
C VAL A 132 5.20 6.99 12.97
N GLY A 133 6.40 7.56 13.07
CA GLY A 133 7.25 7.87 11.92
C GLY A 133 7.58 6.63 11.09
N PHE A 134 7.99 5.52 11.73
CA PHE A 134 8.30 4.28 11.02
C PHE A 134 7.06 3.63 10.42
N THR A 135 5.91 3.69 11.11
CA THR A 135 4.63 3.18 10.59
C THR A 135 4.17 3.95 9.36
N CYS A 136 4.24 5.29 9.39
CA CYS A 136 3.92 6.12 8.23
C CYS A 136 4.89 5.87 7.08
N LEU A 137 6.20 5.81 7.37
CA LEU A 137 7.23 5.60 6.35
C LEU A 137 7.05 4.25 5.64
N THR A 138 6.88 3.16 6.39
CA THR A 138 6.67 1.82 5.82
C THR A 138 5.39 1.74 5.00
N SER A 139 4.31 2.39 5.45
CA SER A 139 3.05 2.48 4.70
C SER A 139 3.22 3.24 3.39
N VAL A 140 3.92 4.37 3.41
CA VAL A 140 4.20 5.16 2.20
C VAL A 140 5.08 4.36 1.23
N ILE A 141 6.13 3.69 1.72
CA ILE A 141 6.99 2.84 0.88
C ILE A 141 6.19 1.72 0.22
N GLU A 142 5.28 1.08 0.96
CA GLU A 142 4.42 0.06 0.37
C GLU A 142 3.46 0.66 -0.67
N ALA A 143 2.86 1.80 -0.36
CA ALA A 143 1.96 2.48 -1.29
C ALA A 143 2.67 2.89 -2.57
N THR A 144 3.91 3.37 -2.49
CA THR A 144 4.71 3.72 -3.66
C THR A 144 5.16 2.48 -4.44
N TRP A 145 5.54 1.40 -3.76
CA TRP A 145 5.87 0.12 -4.39
C TRP A 145 4.70 -0.42 -5.22
N TYR A 146 3.50 -0.46 -4.63
CA TYR A 146 2.32 -0.87 -5.36
C TYR A 146 1.86 0.18 -6.37
N ALA A 147 2.16 1.48 -6.18
CA ALA A 147 1.90 2.53 -7.18
C ALA A 147 2.69 2.35 -8.47
N GLN A 148 3.94 1.88 -8.39
CA GLN A 148 4.75 1.60 -9.56
C GLN A 148 4.31 0.32 -10.31
N SER A 149 3.52 -0.55 -9.70
CA SER A 149 3.06 -1.81 -10.34
C SER A 149 2.02 -1.61 -11.45
N THR A 150 1.55 -0.39 -11.73
CA THR A 150 0.67 -0.09 -12.89
C THR A 150 1.39 -0.15 -14.24
N SER A 151 2.71 -0.33 -14.24
CA SER A 151 3.55 -0.51 -15.43
C SER A 151 4.26 -1.88 -15.50
N SER A 152 3.79 -2.90 -14.76
CA SER A 152 4.36 -4.26 -14.85
C SER A 152 3.89 -5.01 -16.10
N ILE A 153 4.82 -5.72 -16.76
CA ILE A 153 4.58 -6.67 -17.85
C ILE A 153 3.43 -7.63 -17.45
N GLY A 154 2.26 -7.47 -18.06
CA GLY A 154 1.06 -8.29 -17.82
C GLY A 154 -0.19 -7.52 -17.37
N LYS A 155 -0.05 -6.32 -16.79
CA LYS A 155 -1.17 -5.38 -16.58
C LYS A 155 -1.07 -4.27 -17.62
N ASN A 156 -1.49 -4.59 -18.84
CA ASN A 156 -1.64 -3.62 -19.91
C ASN A 156 -2.74 -2.62 -19.55
N PHE A 157 -2.42 -1.56 -18.81
CA PHE A 157 -3.11 -0.27 -18.93
C PHE A 157 -2.66 0.46 -20.21
N THR A 158 -2.41 -0.32 -21.26
CA THR A 158 -1.94 0.16 -22.55
C THR A 158 -3.16 0.65 -23.30
N PHE A 159 -3.28 1.98 -23.38
CA PHE A 159 -4.04 2.91 -24.24
C PHE A 159 -5.00 2.42 -25.36
N LYS A 160 -4.96 1.16 -25.81
CA LYS A 160 -5.75 0.66 -26.95
C LYS A 160 -6.81 -0.37 -26.59
N VAL A 161 -6.79 -0.99 -25.41
CA VAL A 161 -7.71 -2.10 -25.08
C VAL A 161 -8.95 -1.62 -24.31
N ALA A 162 -8.88 -0.50 -23.59
CA ALA A 162 -10.01 0.11 -22.88
C ALA A 162 -10.62 1.26 -23.70
N ASN A 163 -10.93 1.03 -24.97
CA ASN A 163 -11.72 1.93 -25.81
C ASN A 163 -12.69 1.14 -26.70
N ALA A 164 -12.98 -0.10 -26.34
CA ALA A 164 -13.96 -0.93 -27.03
C ALA A 164 -15.03 -1.26 -26.00
N GLU A 165 -16.23 -0.71 -26.23
CA GLU A 165 -17.47 -0.96 -25.46
C GLU A 165 -17.78 0.05 -24.35
N GLY A 166 -18.31 1.21 -24.77
CA GLY A 166 -19.68 1.65 -24.42
C GLY A 166 -20.06 2.04 -22.99
N ASP A 167 -19.30 1.69 -21.95
CA ASP A 167 -19.71 1.91 -20.55
C ASP A 167 -18.50 2.11 -19.61
N GLU A 168 -17.50 2.86 -20.08
CA GLU A 168 -16.20 2.91 -19.40
C GLU A 168 -16.18 3.94 -18.26
N LYS A 169 -15.99 3.46 -17.02
CA LYS A 169 -15.71 4.29 -15.85
C LYS A 169 -14.44 5.11 -16.09
N GLN A 170 -14.51 6.43 -15.90
CA GLN A 170 -13.37 7.32 -16.07
C GLN A 170 -12.17 6.91 -15.17
N GLU A 171 -11.06 6.55 -15.81
CA GLU A 171 -9.82 6.27 -15.11
C GLU A 171 -9.22 7.57 -14.53
N PHE A 172 -8.32 7.47 -13.55
CA PHE A 172 -7.90 8.63 -12.74
C PHE A 172 -7.25 9.76 -13.55
N TRP A 173 -6.62 9.47 -14.69
CA TRP A 173 -6.01 10.47 -15.57
C TRP A 173 -6.68 10.59 -16.94
N ASP A 174 -7.85 9.99 -17.12
CA ASP A 174 -8.62 10.23 -18.33
C ASP A 174 -9.15 11.66 -18.28
N VAL A 175 -8.94 12.43 -19.35
CA VAL A 175 -9.50 13.78 -19.46
C VAL A 175 -10.81 13.70 -20.23
N TRP A 176 -11.92 13.95 -19.54
CA TRP A 176 -13.26 13.97 -20.15
C TRP A 176 -13.75 15.40 -20.29
N MET A 177 -14.32 15.73 -21.44
CA MET A 177 -14.95 17.04 -21.65
C MET A 177 -16.21 17.21 -20.78
N ARG A 178 -16.96 16.12 -20.55
CA ARG A 178 -18.14 16.08 -19.66
C ARG A 178 -18.23 14.72 -18.98
N ARG A 179 -18.23 14.70 -17.65
CA ARG A 179 -18.51 13.50 -16.86
C ARG A 179 -19.99 13.12 -16.96
N PRO A 180 -20.34 11.83 -17.04
CA PRO A 180 -21.73 11.42 -16.96
C PRO A 180 -22.30 11.79 -15.58
N LEU A 181 -23.53 12.32 -15.58
CA LEU A 181 -24.19 12.81 -14.37
C LEU A 181 -24.44 11.67 -13.37
N SER A 182 -24.67 10.44 -13.87
CA SER A 182 -24.79 9.22 -13.06
C SER A 182 -23.53 8.92 -12.24
N ALA A 183 -22.35 8.96 -12.85
CA ALA A 183 -21.08 8.75 -12.13
C ALA A 183 -20.80 9.88 -11.12
N THR A 184 -21.20 11.10 -11.44
CA THR A 184 -21.06 12.24 -10.53
C THR A 184 -21.96 12.08 -9.30
N ILE A 185 -23.18 11.57 -9.47
CA ILE A 185 -24.10 11.24 -8.38
C ILE A 185 -23.59 10.06 -7.55
N GLU A 186 -23.00 9.04 -8.18
CA GLU A 186 -22.41 7.89 -7.49
C GLU A 186 -21.21 8.33 -6.61
N ASP A 187 -20.34 9.20 -7.13
CA ASP A 187 -19.15 9.67 -6.42
C ASP A 187 -19.47 10.71 -5.33
N LEU A 188 -20.35 11.68 -5.61
CA LEU A 188 -20.59 12.85 -4.73
C LEU A 188 -21.86 12.74 -3.89
N GLY A 189 -22.75 11.79 -4.21
CA GLY A 189 -24.08 11.67 -3.63
C GLY A 189 -25.07 12.69 -4.17
N VAL A 190 -26.37 12.44 -3.92
CA VAL A 190 -27.44 13.39 -4.23
C VAL A 190 -27.49 14.48 -3.15
N GLY A 191 -27.56 15.75 -3.57
CA GLY A 191 -27.59 16.91 -2.67
C GLY A 191 -26.57 17.99 -3.04
N ARG A 192 -26.52 19.08 -2.26
CA ARG A 192 -25.58 20.22 -2.47
C ARG A 192 -25.58 20.78 -3.90
N GLY A 193 -26.74 20.79 -4.56
CA GLY A 193 -26.90 21.27 -5.95
C GLY A 193 -26.77 20.19 -7.03
N ILE A 194 -26.48 18.94 -6.67
CA ILE A 194 -26.49 17.78 -7.58
C ILE A 194 -27.84 17.07 -7.45
N LEU A 195 -28.67 17.21 -8.48
CA LEU A 195 -30.01 16.60 -8.54
C LEU A 195 -29.93 15.30 -9.33
N LYS A 196 -30.67 14.29 -8.88
CA LYS A 196 -30.96 13.10 -9.70
C LYS A 196 -32.03 13.49 -10.73
N PRO A 197 -31.86 13.20 -12.03
CA PRO A 197 -32.92 13.38 -13.01
C PRO A 197 -34.12 12.49 -12.70
#